data_AF-A0A6D0I549-F1
#
_entry.id   AF-A0A6D0I549-F1
#
_cell.length_a   1.000
_cell.length_b   1.000
_cell.length_c   1.000
_cell.angle_alpha   90.00
_cell.angle_beta   90.00
_cell.angle_gamma   90.00
#
_symmetry.space_group_name_H-M   'P 1'
#
loop_
_entity.id
_entity.type
_entity.pdbx_description
1 polymer ?
#
loop_
_entity_poly.entity_id
_entity_poly.type
_entity_poly.pdbx_seq_one_letter_code
_entity_poly.pdbx_strand_id
1 'polypeptide(L)'
;TRLQQLAERLNRLDEQRGKYMTVSELKTEVFGIMQAFNRHIPAEEQLRRYGEVRNQNGSEQQQKQAEMALNQLINRYQMIRAGKQ
;
A
#
# COMPACT_ATOMS: atom_id res chain seq x y z
N THR A 1 9.21 4.06 8.10
CA THR A 1 7.75 4.30 8.12
C THR A 1 7.48 5.78 7.93
N ARG A 2 7.23 6.21 6.68
CA ARG A 2 7.06 7.63 6.31
C ARG A 2 5.93 8.32 7.09
N LEU A 3 4.91 7.57 7.49
CA LEU A 3 3.82 8.06 8.36
C LEU A 3 4.35 8.55 9.73
N GLN A 4 5.30 7.82 10.33
CA GLN A 4 5.90 8.22 11.62
C GLN A 4 6.76 9.48 11.47
N GLN A 5 7.44 9.65 10.33
CA GLN A 5 8.21 10.87 10.04
C GLN A 5 7.31 12.09 9.85
N LEU A 6 6.14 11.92 9.22
CA LEU A 6 5.14 12.98 9.12
C LEU A 6 4.52 13.32 10.48
N ALA A 7 4.20 12.31 11.30
CA ALA A 7 3.68 12.52 12.66
C ALA A 7 4.70 13.28 13.55
N GLU A 8 5.97 12.89 13.51
CA GLU A 8 7.07 13.60 14.17
C GLU A 8 7.21 15.04 13.67
N ARG A 9 7.10 15.27 12.36
CA ARG A 9 7.20 16.60 11.76
C ARG A 9 6.01 17.48 12.20
N LEU A 10 4.81 16.92 12.26
CA LEU A 10 3.61 17.59 12.77
C LEU A 10 3.72 17.93 14.27
N ASN A 11 4.18 17.00 15.10
CA ASN A 11 4.39 17.24 16.53
C ASN A 11 5.41 18.35 16.78
N ARG A 12 6.51 18.39 16.02
CA ARG A 12 7.53 19.45 16.13
C ARG A 12 7.01 20.82 15.69
N LEU A 13 6.08 20.87 14.74
CA LEU A 13 5.42 22.12 14.32
C LEU A 13 4.42 22.62 15.38
N ASP A 14 3.76 21.70 16.08
CA ASP A 14 2.89 22.03 17.21
C ASP A 14 3.68 22.53 18.43
N GLU A 15 4.85 21.94 18.70
CA GLU A 15 5.79 22.37 19.75
C GLU A 15 6.49 23.71 19.41
N GLN A 16 6.89 23.93 18.15
CA GLN A 16 7.47 25.20 17.70
C GLN A 16 6.36 26.20 17.32
N ARG A 17 5.63 26.70 18.32
CA ARG A 17 4.64 27.78 18.16
C ARG A 17 5.20 28.95 17.33
N GLY A 18 4.87 28.98 16.04
CA GLY A 18 5.33 29.99 15.09
C GLY A 18 5.74 29.47 13.70
N LYS A 19 5.98 28.16 13.54
CA LYS A 19 6.21 27.55 12.22
C LYS A 19 5.01 26.71 11.84
N TYR A 20 4.21 27.21 10.91
CA TYR A 20 3.10 26.47 10.33
C TYR A 20 3.58 25.73 9.08
N MET A 21 3.21 24.47 8.94
CA MET A 21 3.28 23.81 7.64
C MET A 21 2.16 24.36 6.76
N THR A 22 2.47 24.71 5.52
CA THR A 22 1.46 25.11 4.56
C THR A 22 0.58 23.91 4.20
N VAL A 23 -0.70 24.16 3.87
CA VAL A 23 -1.62 23.11 3.41
C VAL A 23 -1.05 22.36 2.20
N SER A 24 -0.25 23.04 1.36
CA SER A 24 0.44 22.45 0.21
C SER A 24 1.51 21.43 0.62
N GLU A 25 2.32 21.73 1.62
CA GLU A 25 3.33 20.78 2.14
C GLU A 25 2.68 19.55 2.79
N LEU A 26 1.58 19.74 3.54
CA LEU A 26 0.82 18.62 4.11
C LEU A 26 0.29 17.70 3.01
N LYS A 27 -0.29 18.27 1.95
CA LYS A 27 -0.81 17.51 0.81
C LYS A 27 0.30 16.71 0.10
N THR A 28 1.47 17.30 -0.09
CA THR A 28 2.61 16.62 -0.72
C THR A 28 3.10 15.44 0.13
N GLU A 29 3.23 15.61 1.45
CA GLU A 29 3.65 14.54 2.35
C GLU A 29 2.62 13.39 2.39
N VAL A 30 1.34 13.72 2.54
CA VAL A 30 0.24 12.73 2.51
C VAL A 30 0.21 11.99 1.16
N PHE A 31 0.36 12.71 0.05
CA PHE A 31 0.42 12.10 -1.28
C PHE A 31 1.62 11.15 -1.41
N GLY A 32 2.81 11.54 -0.93
CA GLY A 32 4.00 10.70 -0.93
C GLY A 32 3.87 9.46 -0.04
N ILE A 33 3.13 9.56 1.07
CA ILE A 33 2.79 8.44 1.94
C ILE A 33 1.78 7.51 1.26
N MET A 34 0.69 8.05 0.71
CA MET A 34 -0.29 7.28 -0.06
C MET A 34 0.38 6.57 -1.24
N GLN A 35 1.27 7.24 -1.96
CA GLN A 35 2.01 6.64 -3.07
C GLN A 35 2.97 5.54 -2.57
N ALA A 36 3.64 5.72 -1.44
CA ALA A 36 4.49 4.69 -0.85
C ALA A 36 3.68 3.45 -0.40
N PHE A 37 2.50 3.65 0.17
CA PHE A 37 1.58 2.57 0.52
C PHE A 37 0.98 1.90 -0.73
N ASN A 38 0.61 2.66 -1.76
CA ASN A 38 0.06 2.13 -3.02
C ASN A 38 1.09 1.41 -3.90
N ARG A 39 2.39 1.69 -3.75
CA ARG A 39 3.46 1.00 -4.49
C ARG A 39 3.56 -0.48 -4.16
N HIS A 40 3.12 -0.87 -2.97
CA HIS A 40 2.97 -2.27 -2.60
C HIS A 40 1.49 -2.56 -2.53
N ILE A 41 0.91 -3.13 -3.59
CA ILE A 41 -0.43 -3.72 -3.46
C ILE A 41 -0.33 -4.71 -2.30
N PRO A 42 -0.96 -4.44 -1.14
CA PRO A 42 -0.80 -5.30 0.01
C PRO A 42 -1.34 -6.67 -0.38
N ALA A 43 -0.67 -7.74 0.03
CA ALA A 43 -1.18 -9.10 -0.15
C ALA A 43 -2.62 -9.23 0.37
N GLU A 44 -2.92 -8.51 1.45
CA GLU A 44 -4.25 -8.36 2.04
C GLU A 44 -5.32 -7.84 1.04
N GLU A 45 -4.98 -6.84 0.23
CA GLU A 45 -5.91 -6.27 -0.75
C GLU A 45 -6.12 -7.21 -1.94
N GLN A 46 -5.12 -8.01 -2.31
CA GLN A 46 -5.29 -9.07 -3.31
C GLN A 46 -6.19 -10.19 -2.78
N LEU A 47 -6.02 -10.59 -1.51
CA LEU A 47 -6.88 -11.57 -0.86
C LEU A 47 -8.32 -11.07 -0.70
N ARG A 48 -8.50 -9.79 -0.37
CA ARG A 48 -9.82 -9.15 -0.32
C ARG A 48 -10.51 -9.23 -1.68
N ARG A 49 -9.82 -8.86 -2.77
CA ARG A 49 -10.37 -8.93 -4.14
C ARG A 49 -10.73 -10.36 -4.54
N TYR A 50 -9.91 -11.35 -4.18
CA TYR A 50 -10.24 -12.76 -4.39
C TYR A 50 -11.51 -13.15 -3.62
N GLY A 51 -11.63 -12.74 -2.34
CA GLY A 51 -12.80 -12.97 -1.52
C GLY A 51 -14.07 -12.32 -2.10
N GLU A 52 -13.95 -11.12 -2.66
CA GLU A 52 -15.05 -10.42 -3.34
C GLU A 52 -15.47 -11.15 -4.63
N VAL A 53 -14.53 -11.56 -5.48
CA VAL A 53 -14.82 -12.34 -6.70
C VAL A 53 -15.45 -13.69 -6.38
N ARG A 54 -14.97 -14.37 -5.33
CA ARG A 54 -15.53 -15.65 -4.86
C ARG A 54 -16.93 -15.49 -4.29
N ASN A 55 -17.17 -14.43 -3.50
CA ASN A 55 -18.49 -14.16 -2.90
C ASN A 55 -19.54 -13.68 -3.92
N GLN A 56 -19.12 -13.06 -5.02
CA GLN A 56 -20.03 -12.50 -6.02
C GLN A 56 -20.48 -13.51 -7.09
N ASN A 57 -20.27 -14.83 -6.90
CA ASN A 57 -20.43 -15.84 -7.96
C ASN A 57 -19.68 -15.42 -9.25
N GLY A 58 -18.49 -14.82 -9.08
CA GLY A 58 -17.67 -14.37 -10.20
C GLY A 58 -17.44 -15.52 -11.16
N SER A 59 -17.52 -15.23 -12.46
CA SER A 59 -17.37 -16.24 -13.52
C SER A 59 -16.08 -17.03 -13.31
N GLU A 60 -16.04 -18.32 -13.67
CA GLU A 60 -14.85 -19.17 -13.48
C GLU A 60 -13.57 -18.53 -14.05
N GLN A 61 -13.71 -17.70 -15.08
CA GLN A 61 -12.63 -16.90 -15.65
C GLN A 61 -12.05 -15.87 -14.67
N GLN A 62 -12.89 -15.17 -13.92
CA GLN A 62 -12.45 -14.20 -12.91
C GLN A 62 -11.76 -14.89 -11.74
N GLN A 63 -12.25 -16.06 -11.32
CA GLN A 63 -11.62 -16.87 -10.28
C GLN A 63 -10.22 -17.34 -10.73
N LYS A 64 -10.10 -17.87 -11.95
CA LYS A 64 -8.80 -18.27 -12.53
C LYS A 64 -7.83 -17.09 -12.67
N GLN A 65 -8.31 -15.91 -13.04
CA GLN A 65 -7.48 -14.71 -13.10
C GLN A 65 -6.96 -14.30 -11.72
N ALA A 66 -7.81 -14.38 -10.69
CA ALA A 66 -7.42 -14.06 -9.33
C ALA A 66 -6.42 -15.09 -8.76
N GLU A 67 -6.61 -16.39 -9.05
CA GLU A 67 -5.63 -17.45 -8.71
C GLU A 67 -4.28 -17.24 -9.41
N MET A 68 -4.28 -16.87 -10.70
CA MET A 68 -3.05 -16.55 -11.43
C MET A 68 -2.31 -15.36 -10.81
N ALA A 69 -3.03 -14.29 -10.45
CA ALA A 69 -2.44 -13.13 -9.78
C ALA A 69 -1.80 -13.51 -8.44
N LEU A 70 -2.45 -14.39 -7.67
CA LEU A 70 -1.96 -14.86 -6.37
C LEU A 70 -0.72 -15.75 -6.51
N ASN A 71 -0.70 -16.64 -7.50
CA ASN A 71 0.48 -17.44 -7.84
C ASN A 71 1.67 -16.56 -8.29
N GLN A 72 1.42 -15.51 -9.08
CA GLN A 72 2.45 -14.54 -9.44
C GLN A 72 3.01 -13.82 -8.20
N LEU A 73 2.16 -13.46 -7.23
CA LEU A 73 2.60 -12.84 -5.99
C LEU A 73 3.47 -13.81 -5.17
N ILE A 74 3.05 -15.07 -5.01
CA ILE A 74 3.84 -16.11 -4.31
C ILE A 74 5.18 -16.31 -4.99
N ASN A 75 5.22 -16.44 -6.32
CA ASN A 75 6.45 -16.59 -7.08
C ASN A 75 7.39 -15.39 -6.90
N ARG A 76 6.84 -14.17 -6.90
CA ARG A 76 7.62 -12.96 -6.66
C ARG A 76 8.17 -12.91 -5.23
N TYR A 77 7.38 -13.32 -4.24
CA TYR A 77 7.84 -13.49 -2.87
C TYR A 77 8.97 -14.51 -2.77
N GLN A 78 8.83 -15.67 -3.41
CA GLN A 78 9.87 -16.70 -3.44
C GLN A 78 11.14 -16.22 -4.13
N MET A 79 11.06 -15.49 -5.24
CA MET A 79 12.22 -14.92 -5.92
C MET A 79 12.96 -13.88 -5.06
N ILE A 80 12.23 -12.97 -4.42
CA ILE A 80 12.80 -11.98 -3.49
C ILE A 80 13.47 -12.70 -2.31
N ARG A 81 12.81 -13.73 -1.76
CA ARG A 81 13.35 -14.55 -0.67
C ARG A 81 14.57 -15.38 -1.09
N ALA A 82 14.61 -15.85 -2.33
CA ALA A 82 15.70 -16.65 -2.88
C ALA A 82 16.92 -15.81 -3.30
N GLY A 83 16.87 -14.48 -3.16
CA GLY A 83 17.99 -13.58 -3.46
C GLY A 83 18.36 -13.48 -4.94
N LYS A 84 17.51 -13.95 -5.85
CA LYS A 84 17.70 -13.80 -7.30
C LYS A 84 17.11 -12.46 -7.72
N GLN A 85 17.91 -11.40 -7.63
CA GLN A 85 17.66 -10.12 -8.29
C GLN A 85 18.24 -10.13 -9.69
#